data_AF-A0A2G9M6Z7-F1
#
_entry.id   AF-A0A2G9M6Z7-F1
#
_cell.length_a   1.000
_cell.length_b   1.000
_cell.length_c   1.000
_cell.angle_alpha   90.00
_cell.angle_beta   90.00
_cell.angle_gamma   90.00
#
_symmetry.space_group_name_H-M   'P 1'
#
loop_
_entity.id
_entity.type
_entity.pdbx_description
1 polymer ?
#
loop_
_entity_poly.entity_id
_entity_poly.type
_entity_poly.pdbx_seq_one_letter_code
_entity_poly.pdbx_strand_id
1 'polypeptide(L)'
;MNKIKFIALFVICLLLIISCTNQEKPISSEKGLPEPPLKKVVVQKEIMHTIQILGDNECKQKTNAALTLLSTIPADYQKVISYINIIDCKETSSGMYPWEISPRFVVGKQTYTHHPIWYAGVIVHDACHSRQYSDYLAQHPGQSVPHNVFTGSAAEQECLLEQYETLTTLQAPTEYTLYLKEQMKTNYWEKPLHERWW
;
A
#
# COMPACT_ATOMS: atom_id res chain seq x y z
N MET A 1 56.86 -7.14 -13.04
CA MET A 1 57.82 -7.45 -11.96
C MET A 1 57.80 -6.30 -10.96
N ASN A 2 58.08 -6.61 -9.69
CA ASN A 2 58.13 -5.76 -8.49
C ASN A 2 56.85 -5.65 -7.65
N LYS A 3 56.75 -6.70 -6.82
CA LYS A 3 56.05 -6.80 -5.54
C LYS A 3 56.65 -5.81 -4.54
N ILE A 4 55.83 -5.14 -3.74
CA ILE A 4 56.20 -4.74 -2.38
C ILE A 4 55.08 -5.18 -1.44
N LYS A 5 55.44 -6.14 -0.58
CA LYS A 5 54.69 -6.59 0.58
C LYS A 5 55.05 -5.66 1.74
N PHE A 6 54.08 -5.23 2.55
CA PHE A 6 54.34 -4.88 3.93
C PHE A 6 53.45 -5.74 4.83
N ILE A 7 54.11 -6.41 5.75
CA ILE A 7 53.64 -7.41 6.69
C ILE A 7 53.66 -6.79 8.08
N ALA A 8 52.75 -7.29 8.93
CA ALA A 8 52.82 -7.33 10.39
C ALA A 8 52.64 -6.01 11.13
N LEU A 9 52.12 -5.95 12.35
CA LEU A 9 51.48 -6.83 13.35
C LEU A 9 51.61 -5.96 14.63
N PHE A 10 50.67 -5.98 15.57
CA PHE A 10 50.79 -5.71 17.02
C PHE A 10 49.40 -5.22 17.50
N VAL A 11 48.56 -6.06 18.12
CA VAL A 11 48.63 -6.66 19.47
C VAL A 11 47.74 -5.88 20.46
N ILE A 12 46.68 -6.58 20.87
CA ILE A 12 46.14 -6.72 22.24
C ILE A 12 45.77 -5.45 23.01
N CYS A 13 44.46 -5.31 23.23
CA CYS A 13 43.85 -4.79 24.47
C CYS A 13 42.34 -5.06 24.37
N LEU A 14 41.54 -5.45 25.34
CA LEU A 14 41.70 -6.09 26.65
C LEU A 14 40.24 -6.45 27.01
N LEU A 15 40.01 -7.65 27.52
CA LEU A 15 38.69 -8.07 28.01
C LEU A 15 38.22 -7.18 29.17
N LEU A 16 36.97 -6.72 29.11
CA LEU A 16 36.21 -6.33 30.30
C LEU A 16 34.90 -7.13 30.32
N ILE A 17 34.97 -8.27 30.99
CA ILE A 17 33.83 -9.06 31.45
C ILE A 17 33.36 -8.38 32.75
N ILE A 18 32.22 -7.70 32.71
CA ILE A 18 31.55 -7.24 33.93
C ILE A 18 30.59 -8.35 34.36
N SER A 19 31.03 -9.13 35.34
CA SER A 19 30.18 -10.02 36.14
C SER A 19 29.33 -9.17 37.08
N CYS A 20 28.03 -9.09 36.82
CA CYS A 20 27.05 -8.63 37.81
C CYS A 20 26.50 -9.85 38.56
N THR A 21 27.11 -10.19 39.70
CA THR A 21 26.52 -11.11 40.69
C THR A 21 25.56 -10.32 41.59
N ASN A 22 24.26 -10.41 41.35
CA ASN A 22 23.26 -9.94 42.31
C ASN A 22 22.95 -11.06 43.31
N GLN A 23 23.25 -10.80 44.58
CA GLN A 23 22.81 -11.62 45.69
C GLN A 23 21.31 -11.38 45.92
N GLU A 24 20.50 -12.43 45.77
CA GLU A 24 19.10 -12.40 46.17
C GLU A 24 19.00 -12.53 47.70
N LYS A 25 18.33 -11.55 48.30
CA LYS A 25 17.94 -11.54 49.71
C LYS A 25 16.55 -12.17 49.82
N PRO A 26 16.30 -13.15 50.70
CA PRO A 26 14.98 -13.74 50.83
C PRO A 26 14.03 -12.73 51.50
N ILE A 27 13.02 -12.28 50.75
CA ILE A 27 11.90 -11.51 51.28
C ILE A 27 10.87 -12.49 51.84
N SER A 28 10.57 -12.29 53.11
CA SER A 28 9.58 -13.01 53.90
C SER A 28 8.18 -12.91 53.31
N SER A 29 7.46 -14.02 53.39
CA SER A 29 6.07 -14.22 52.99
C SER A 29 5.12 -13.17 53.61
N GLU A 30 4.58 -12.30 52.77
CA GLU A 30 3.34 -11.57 53.06
C GLU A 30 2.20 -12.20 52.26
N LYS A 31 1.08 -12.41 52.98
CA LYS A 31 -0.15 -13.02 52.49
C LYS A 31 -0.68 -12.26 51.29
N GLY A 32 -0.72 -12.93 50.13
CA GLY A 32 -1.26 -12.38 48.90
C GLY A 32 -2.73 -11.99 49.03
N LEU A 33 -3.02 -10.74 48.69
CA LEU A 33 -4.34 -10.30 48.26
C LEU A 33 -4.72 -11.06 46.97
N PRO A 34 -6.00 -11.36 46.75
CA PRO A 34 -6.44 -12.05 45.53
C PRO A 34 -6.05 -11.21 44.31
N GLU A 35 -5.22 -11.78 43.44
CA GLU A 35 -4.88 -11.16 42.17
C GLU A 35 -6.17 -10.98 41.34
N PRO A 36 -6.42 -9.78 40.80
CA PRO A 36 -7.50 -9.60 39.85
C PRO A 36 -7.24 -10.51 38.64
N PRO A 37 -8.29 -11.09 38.03
CA PRO A 37 -8.12 -12.02 36.92
C PRO A 37 -7.35 -11.35 35.80
N LEU A 38 -6.19 -11.94 35.46
CA LEU A 38 -5.38 -11.54 34.31
C LEU A 38 -6.27 -11.55 33.07
N LYS A 39 -6.63 -10.36 32.60
CA LYS A 39 -7.30 -10.16 31.32
C LYS A 39 -6.37 -10.75 30.25
N LYS A 40 -6.80 -11.82 29.59
CA LYS A 40 -6.09 -12.38 28.44
C LYS A 40 -5.89 -11.25 27.43
N VAL A 41 -4.67 -10.72 27.36
CA VAL A 41 -4.24 -9.88 26.26
C VAL A 41 -4.12 -10.84 25.08
N VAL A 42 -5.19 -10.92 24.30
CA VAL A 42 -5.13 -11.52 22.98
C VAL A 42 -4.17 -10.65 22.19
N VAL A 43 -2.95 -11.14 22.03
CA VAL A 43 -1.99 -10.59 21.06
C VAL A 43 -2.67 -10.78 19.71
N GLN A 44 -3.36 -9.74 19.23
CA GLN A 44 -3.80 -9.68 17.85
C GLN A 44 -2.52 -9.72 17.03
N LYS A 45 -2.26 -10.88 16.42
CA LYS A 45 -1.29 -11.01 15.36
C LYS A 45 -1.69 -9.97 14.32
N GLU A 46 -0.95 -8.86 14.25
CA GLU A 46 -1.10 -7.89 13.17
C GLU A 46 -1.00 -8.68 11.87
N ILE A 47 -2.15 -8.87 11.22
CA ILE A 47 -2.17 -9.43 9.88
C ILE A 47 -1.60 -8.31 9.04
N MET A 48 -0.30 -8.39 8.76
CA MET A 48 0.33 -7.61 7.70
C MET A 48 -0.51 -7.83 6.45
N HIS A 49 -1.31 -6.82 6.09
CA HIS A 49 -2.26 -6.92 5.01
C HIS A 49 -1.49 -6.81 3.70
N THR A 50 -1.05 -7.95 3.19
CA THR A 50 -0.27 -8.03 1.97
C THR A 50 -1.21 -8.10 0.77
N ILE A 51 -1.09 -7.15 -0.14
CA ILE A 51 -1.80 -7.17 -1.44
C ILE A 51 -1.30 -8.38 -2.24
N GLN A 52 -2.22 -9.23 -2.69
CA GLN A 52 -1.91 -10.33 -3.58
C GLN A 52 -1.73 -9.81 -5.01
N ILE A 53 -0.61 -10.14 -5.65
CA ILE A 53 -0.34 -9.75 -7.04
C ILE A 53 -0.43 -10.98 -7.95
N LEU A 54 -1.42 -10.98 -8.84
CA LEU A 54 -1.65 -12.01 -9.86
C LEU A 54 -1.14 -11.52 -11.21
N GLY A 55 -0.35 -12.35 -11.89
CA GLY A 55 0.29 -12.00 -13.16
C GLY A 55 1.66 -12.64 -13.30
N ASP A 56 2.34 -12.30 -14.40
CA ASP A 56 3.70 -12.73 -14.68
C ASP A 56 4.75 -12.03 -13.79
N ASN A 57 6.03 -12.35 -14.01
CA ASN A 57 7.11 -11.76 -13.23
C ASN A 57 7.30 -10.26 -13.50
N GLU A 58 7.05 -9.80 -14.73
CA GLU A 58 7.16 -8.39 -15.08
C GLU A 58 6.10 -7.58 -14.33
N CYS A 59 4.84 -8.00 -14.38
CA CYS A 59 3.74 -7.43 -13.62
C CYS A 59 4.08 -7.33 -12.14
N LYS A 60 4.58 -8.41 -11.52
CA LYS A 60 4.95 -8.42 -10.11
C LYS A 60 6.06 -7.43 -9.80
N GLN A 61 7.08 -7.34 -10.64
CA GLN A 61 8.18 -6.38 -10.45
C GLN A 61 7.68 -4.93 -10.56
N LYS A 62 6.90 -4.63 -11.59
CA LYS A 62 6.35 -3.28 -11.83
C LYS A 62 5.39 -2.84 -10.73
N THR A 63 4.51 -3.74 -10.29
CA THR A 63 3.56 -3.50 -9.20
C THR A 63 4.29 -3.28 -7.88
N ASN A 64 5.29 -4.11 -7.56
CA ASN A 64 6.09 -3.91 -6.35
C ASN A 64 6.88 -2.59 -6.38
N ALA A 65 7.39 -2.17 -7.55
CA ALA A 65 8.05 -0.87 -7.68
C ALA A 65 7.07 0.29 -7.41
N ALA A 66 5.85 0.23 -7.94
CA ALA A 66 4.81 1.21 -7.66
C ALA A 66 4.40 1.23 -6.18
N LEU A 67 4.16 0.07 -5.57
CA LEU A 67 3.84 -0.04 -4.13
C LEU A 67 4.99 0.44 -3.23
N THR A 68 6.24 0.25 -3.65
CA THR A 68 7.42 0.77 -2.94
C THR A 68 7.48 2.30 -2.99
N LEU A 69 7.06 2.92 -4.09
CA LEU A 69 6.92 4.38 -4.15
C LEU A 69 5.81 4.86 -3.21
N LEU A 70 4.66 4.19 -3.23
CA LEU A 70 3.53 4.54 -2.37
C LEU A 70 3.84 4.41 -0.89
N SER A 71 4.67 3.45 -0.47
CA SER A 71 5.05 3.31 0.94
C SER A 71 5.83 4.51 1.50
N THR A 72 6.32 5.41 0.64
CA THR A 72 6.92 6.70 1.05
C THR A 72 5.87 7.77 1.40
N ILE A 73 4.59 7.52 1.07
CA ILE A 73 3.43 8.36 1.39
C ILE A 73 2.46 7.55 2.26
N PRO A 74 2.63 7.54 3.60
CA PRO A 74 1.90 6.63 4.48
C PRO A 74 0.37 6.69 4.35
N ALA A 75 -0.19 7.88 4.11
CA ALA A 75 -1.63 8.05 3.94
C ALA A 75 -2.17 7.33 2.70
N ASP A 76 -1.49 7.46 1.55
CA ASP A 76 -1.90 6.81 0.31
C ASP A 76 -1.64 5.31 0.36
N TYR A 77 -0.50 4.88 0.93
CA TYR A 77 -0.24 3.47 1.10
C TYR A 77 -1.27 2.80 2.02
N GLN A 78 -1.62 3.44 3.13
CA GLN A 78 -2.64 2.93 4.06
C GLN A 78 -3.99 2.80 3.36
N LYS A 79 -4.40 3.80 2.57
CA LYS A 79 -5.62 3.74 1.76
C LYS A 79 -5.60 2.54 0.81
N VAL A 80 -4.50 2.37 0.07
CA VAL A 80 -4.34 1.27 -0.89
C VAL A 80 -4.45 -0.10 -0.22
N ILE A 81 -3.74 -0.35 0.88
CA ILE A 81 -3.83 -1.64 1.59
C ILE A 81 -5.17 -1.85 2.31
N SER A 82 -5.91 -0.78 2.61
CA SER A 82 -7.25 -0.88 3.20
C SER A 82 -8.34 -1.24 2.19
N TYR A 83 -8.18 -0.86 0.91
CA TYR A 83 -9.24 -0.96 -0.09
C TYR A 83 -8.91 -1.83 -1.30
N ILE A 84 -7.67 -2.30 -1.45
CA ILE A 84 -7.28 -3.26 -2.48
C ILE A 84 -6.67 -4.50 -1.80
N ASN A 85 -7.23 -5.67 -2.11
CA ASN A 85 -6.70 -6.95 -1.68
C ASN A 85 -5.92 -7.66 -2.78
N ILE A 86 -6.35 -7.50 -4.03
CA ILE A 86 -5.77 -8.20 -5.18
C ILE A 86 -5.48 -7.20 -6.28
N ILE A 87 -4.26 -7.23 -6.83
CA ILE A 87 -3.91 -6.60 -8.10
C ILE A 87 -3.74 -7.72 -9.13
N ASP A 88 -4.58 -7.73 -10.16
CA ASP A 88 -4.65 -8.77 -11.18
C ASP A 88 -4.27 -8.21 -12.56
N CYS A 89 -3.02 -8.44 -12.97
CA CYS A 89 -2.49 -7.96 -14.23
C CYS A 89 -3.03 -8.76 -15.41
N LYS A 90 -3.58 -8.06 -16.41
CA LYS A 90 -4.10 -8.63 -17.66
C LYS A 90 -3.44 -7.97 -18.86
N GLU A 91 -3.53 -8.63 -20.02
CA GLU A 91 -3.03 -8.07 -21.28
C GLU A 91 -3.85 -6.84 -21.73
N THR A 92 -5.13 -6.75 -21.36
CA THR A 92 -6.05 -5.69 -21.82
C THR A 92 -6.90 -5.13 -20.68
N SER A 93 -7.16 -3.82 -20.75
CA SER A 93 -8.08 -3.03 -19.91
C SER A 93 -7.75 -3.01 -18.41
N SER A 94 -8.17 -1.94 -17.74
CA SER A 94 -8.16 -1.86 -16.27
C SER A 94 -9.56 -1.67 -15.70
N GLY A 95 -9.71 -1.96 -14.41
CA GLY A 95 -10.93 -1.65 -13.67
C GLY A 95 -10.91 -2.16 -12.24
N MET A 96 -11.64 -1.45 -11.38
CA MET A 96 -11.83 -1.83 -9.99
C MET A 96 -13.10 -2.67 -9.80
N TYR A 97 -12.97 -3.78 -9.07
CA TYR A 97 -14.06 -4.69 -8.70
C TYR A 97 -14.28 -4.64 -7.17
N PRO A 98 -14.88 -3.55 -6.65
CA PRO A 98 -14.96 -3.32 -5.20
C PRO A 98 -16.03 -4.15 -4.48
N TRP A 99 -16.95 -4.77 -5.23
CA TRP A 99 -18.01 -5.63 -4.70
C TRP A 99 -17.56 -7.07 -4.41
N GLU A 100 -16.35 -7.45 -4.81
CA GLU A 100 -15.81 -8.78 -4.51
C GLU A 100 -15.44 -8.89 -3.02
N ILE A 101 -15.49 -10.12 -2.46
CA ILE A 101 -15.09 -10.37 -1.07
C ILE A 101 -13.65 -9.88 -0.80
N SER A 102 -12.80 -10.01 -1.81
CA SER A 102 -11.46 -9.42 -1.85
C SER A 102 -11.42 -8.40 -2.99
N PRO A 103 -11.69 -7.11 -2.72
CA PRO A 103 -11.62 -6.04 -3.71
C PRO A 103 -10.39 -6.18 -4.62
N ARG A 104 -10.68 -6.30 -5.92
CA ARG A 104 -9.67 -6.62 -6.93
C ARG A 104 -9.54 -5.49 -7.93
N PHE A 105 -8.32 -4.98 -8.06
CA PHE A 105 -7.95 -4.06 -9.13
C PHE A 105 -7.38 -4.89 -10.30
N VAL A 106 -8.09 -4.90 -11.43
CA VAL A 106 -7.55 -5.44 -12.68
C VAL A 106 -6.78 -4.34 -13.38
N VAL A 107 -5.55 -4.63 -13.79
CA VAL A 107 -4.69 -3.65 -14.46
C VAL A 107 -4.20 -4.17 -15.81
N GLY A 108 -4.41 -3.37 -16.84
CA GLY A 108 -3.94 -3.66 -18.19
C GLY A 108 -2.44 -3.45 -18.36
N LYS A 109 -1.84 -4.17 -19.31
CA LYS A 109 -0.41 -4.10 -19.63
C LYS A 109 0.09 -2.71 -19.94
N GLN A 110 -0.68 -1.93 -20.71
CA GLN A 110 -0.31 -0.55 -21.03
C GLN A 110 -0.10 0.30 -19.77
N THR A 111 -0.92 0.06 -18.74
CA THR A 111 -0.87 0.77 -17.47
C THR A 111 0.28 0.28 -16.58
N TYR A 112 0.40 -1.03 -16.31
CA TYR A 112 1.44 -1.52 -15.39
C TYR A 112 2.85 -1.48 -15.99
N THR A 113 3.00 -1.51 -17.31
CA THR A 113 4.32 -1.38 -17.99
C THR A 113 4.76 0.06 -18.21
N HIS A 114 3.89 1.04 -17.94
CA HIS A 114 4.28 2.45 -17.99
C HIS A 114 5.27 2.80 -16.85
N HIS A 115 5.48 4.10 -16.62
CA HIS A 115 6.39 4.55 -15.57
C HIS A 115 5.87 4.17 -14.18
N PRO A 116 6.70 3.64 -13.25
CA PRO A 116 6.27 3.24 -11.92
C PRO A 116 5.59 4.34 -11.10
N ILE A 117 6.01 5.60 -11.26
CA ILE A 117 5.37 6.75 -10.59
C ILE A 117 3.94 6.95 -11.10
N TRP A 118 3.70 6.85 -12.41
CA TRP A 118 2.34 6.93 -12.96
C TRP A 118 1.48 5.79 -12.43
N TYR A 119 2.02 4.56 -12.47
CA TYR A 119 1.30 3.38 -12.02
C TYR A 119 0.97 3.44 -10.51
N ALA A 120 1.86 3.99 -9.68
CA ALA A 120 1.56 4.29 -8.28
C ALA A 120 0.33 5.19 -8.12
N GLY A 121 0.22 6.25 -8.92
CA GLY A 121 -0.97 7.09 -8.95
C GLY A 121 -2.23 6.32 -9.37
N VAL A 122 -2.15 5.47 -10.38
CA VAL A 122 -3.30 4.66 -10.82
C VAL A 122 -3.77 3.69 -9.73
N ILE A 123 -2.85 3.06 -8.99
CA ILE A 123 -3.24 2.20 -7.85
C ILE A 123 -4.02 2.99 -6.79
N VAL A 124 -3.64 4.25 -6.51
CA VAL A 124 -4.40 5.12 -5.59
C VAL A 124 -5.77 5.48 -6.16
N HIS A 125 -5.84 5.76 -7.47
CA HIS A 125 -7.09 6.03 -8.17
C HIS A 125 -8.11 4.89 -8.00
N ASP A 126 -7.71 3.65 -8.29
CA ASP A 126 -8.61 2.49 -8.14
C ASP A 126 -8.91 2.16 -6.67
N ALA A 127 -7.99 2.45 -5.74
CA ALA A 127 -8.28 2.35 -4.31
C ALA A 127 -9.35 3.36 -3.87
N CYS A 128 -9.39 4.54 -4.47
CA CYS A 128 -10.44 5.55 -4.22
C CYS A 128 -11.83 5.04 -4.66
N HIS A 129 -11.95 4.39 -5.82
CA HIS A 129 -13.21 3.77 -6.23
C HIS A 129 -13.68 2.68 -5.27
N SER A 130 -12.74 1.87 -4.77
CA SER A 130 -13.04 0.85 -3.77
C SER A 130 -13.45 1.45 -2.42
N ARG A 131 -12.82 2.55 -2.00
CA ARG A 131 -13.26 3.34 -0.84
C ARG A 131 -14.68 3.85 -1.02
N GLN A 132 -14.99 4.52 -2.12
CA GLN A 132 -16.32 5.10 -2.38
C GLN A 132 -17.43 4.04 -2.27
N TYR A 133 -17.19 2.84 -2.81
CA TYR A 133 -18.10 1.71 -2.68
C TYR A 133 -18.26 1.26 -1.21
N SER A 134 -17.15 1.09 -0.49
CA SER A 134 -17.14 0.64 0.90
C SER A 134 -17.82 1.65 1.84
N ASP A 135 -17.52 2.93 1.68
CA ASP A 135 -18.07 4.02 2.49
C ASP A 135 -19.60 4.11 2.31
N TYR A 136 -20.10 3.91 1.08
CA TYR A 136 -21.54 3.85 0.84
C TYR A 136 -22.20 2.70 1.61
N LEU A 137 -21.62 1.49 1.57
CA LEU A 137 -22.16 0.34 2.31
C LEU A 137 -22.17 0.58 3.82
N ALA A 138 -21.14 1.23 4.35
CA ALA A 138 -21.06 1.58 5.76
C ALA A 138 -22.16 2.58 6.17
N GLN A 139 -22.48 3.53 5.30
CA GLN A 139 -23.52 4.55 5.54
C GLN A 139 -24.94 4.03 5.27
N HIS A 140 -25.10 3.02 4.40
CA HIS A 140 -26.39 2.50 3.94
C HIS A 140 -26.46 0.98 4.11
N PRO A 141 -26.43 0.47 5.36
CA PRO A 141 -26.36 -0.97 5.62
C PRO A 141 -27.58 -1.69 5.01
N GLY A 142 -27.29 -2.76 4.25
CA GLY A 142 -28.31 -3.59 3.59
C GLY A 142 -28.86 -3.03 2.27
N GLN A 143 -28.37 -1.88 1.79
CA GLN A 143 -28.76 -1.33 0.49
C GLN A 143 -27.75 -1.70 -0.61
N SER A 144 -28.25 -1.87 -1.83
CA SER A 144 -27.38 -1.99 -3.01
C SER A 144 -26.67 -0.66 -3.30
N VAL A 145 -25.38 -0.72 -3.65
CA VAL A 145 -24.61 0.47 -4.04
C VAL A 145 -25.00 0.91 -5.46
N PRO A 146 -25.51 2.14 -5.66
CA PRO A 146 -25.74 2.68 -6.99
C PRO A 146 -24.44 2.81 -7.79
N HIS A 147 -24.47 2.44 -9.07
CA HIS A 147 -23.26 2.40 -9.92
C HIS A 147 -22.51 3.74 -9.98
N ASN A 148 -23.23 4.87 -10.00
CA ASN A 148 -22.64 6.21 -10.09
C ASN A 148 -21.90 6.65 -8.81
N VAL A 149 -22.03 5.94 -7.69
CA VAL A 149 -21.31 6.23 -6.45
C VAL A 149 -19.81 6.03 -6.60
N PHE A 150 -19.38 5.07 -7.42
CA PHE A 150 -17.96 4.71 -7.57
C PHE A 150 -17.47 4.68 -9.02
N THR A 151 -18.30 5.04 -10.01
CA THR A 151 -17.88 5.19 -11.42
C THR A 151 -18.44 6.43 -12.10
N GLY A 152 -19.21 7.26 -11.38
CA GLY A 152 -19.86 8.45 -11.93
C GLY A 152 -18.90 9.64 -12.02
N SER A 153 -19.33 10.71 -12.69
CA SER A 153 -18.51 11.93 -12.85
C SER A 153 -17.92 12.45 -11.53
N ALA A 154 -18.74 12.54 -10.48
CA ALA A 154 -18.27 13.00 -9.17
C ALA A 154 -17.23 12.03 -8.57
N ALA A 155 -17.45 10.73 -8.72
CA ALA A 155 -16.55 9.69 -8.22
C ALA A 155 -15.18 9.75 -8.93
N GLU A 156 -15.20 9.86 -10.24
CA GLU A 156 -14.03 9.96 -11.11
C GLU A 156 -13.25 11.26 -10.86
N GLN A 157 -13.94 12.38 -10.67
CA GLN A 157 -13.31 13.65 -10.34
C GLN A 157 -12.56 13.58 -9.00
N GLU A 158 -13.16 12.96 -7.99
CA GLU A 158 -12.52 12.71 -6.70
C GLU A 158 -11.28 11.82 -6.87
N CYS A 159 -11.40 10.68 -7.56
CA CYS A 159 -10.28 9.75 -7.71
C CYS A 159 -9.15 10.28 -8.60
N LEU A 160 -9.46 11.11 -9.62
CA LEU A 160 -8.46 11.83 -10.40
C LEU A 160 -7.72 12.88 -9.55
N LEU A 161 -8.42 13.54 -8.61
CA LEU A 161 -7.79 14.47 -7.69
C LEU A 161 -6.82 13.75 -6.74
N GLU A 162 -7.21 12.61 -6.18
CA GLU A 162 -6.30 11.82 -5.33
C GLU A 162 -5.08 11.32 -6.09
N GLN A 163 -5.26 10.86 -7.33
CA GLN A 163 -4.16 10.51 -8.21
C GLN A 163 -3.23 11.70 -8.46
N TYR A 164 -3.79 12.88 -8.75
CA TYR A 164 -3.03 14.11 -8.96
C TYR A 164 -2.20 14.50 -7.73
N GLU A 165 -2.78 14.43 -6.53
CA GLU A 165 -2.11 14.75 -5.28
C GLU A 165 -0.97 13.77 -4.97
N THR A 166 -1.22 12.47 -5.19
CA THR A 166 -0.19 11.41 -5.06
C THR A 166 0.99 11.69 -6.00
N LEU A 167 0.71 11.93 -7.30
CA LEU A 167 1.75 12.20 -8.29
C LEU A 167 2.52 13.49 -8.01
N THR A 168 1.84 14.52 -7.51
CA THR A 168 2.48 15.77 -7.08
C THR A 168 3.44 15.51 -5.91
N THR A 169 3.01 14.71 -4.93
CA THR A 169 3.82 14.35 -3.76
C THR A 169 5.04 13.51 -4.13
N LEU A 170 4.89 12.59 -5.09
CA LEU A 170 5.99 11.80 -5.66
C LEU A 170 6.89 12.59 -6.61
N GLN A 171 6.65 13.90 -6.80
CA GLN A 171 7.40 14.76 -7.74
C GLN A 171 7.41 14.17 -9.16
N ALA A 172 6.28 13.64 -9.60
CA ALA A 172 6.11 13.10 -10.93
C ALA A 172 6.40 14.15 -12.02
N PRO A 173 6.83 13.72 -13.21
CA PRO A 173 6.94 14.62 -14.36
C PRO A 173 5.64 15.41 -14.59
N THR A 174 5.77 16.70 -14.89
CA THR A 174 4.64 17.64 -14.97
C THR A 174 3.60 17.24 -16.03
N GLU A 175 4.00 16.51 -17.06
CA GLU A 175 3.11 15.98 -18.08
C GLU A 175 2.02 15.07 -17.51
N TYR A 176 2.30 14.32 -16.45
CA TYR A 176 1.30 13.44 -15.82
C TYR A 176 0.24 14.25 -15.07
N THR A 177 0.67 15.26 -14.32
CA THR A 177 -0.26 16.11 -13.56
C THR A 177 -1.04 17.06 -14.47
N LEU A 178 -0.46 17.51 -15.58
CA LEU A 178 -1.17 18.24 -16.64
C LEU A 178 -2.19 17.35 -17.35
N TYR A 179 -1.82 16.10 -17.68
CA TYR A 179 -2.74 15.14 -18.27
C TYR A 179 -3.99 14.93 -17.38
N LEU A 180 -3.81 14.72 -16.07
CA LEU A 180 -4.93 14.56 -15.14
C LEU A 180 -5.79 15.81 -15.03
N LYS A 181 -5.18 17.02 -15.01
CA LYS A 181 -5.91 18.29 -15.05
C LYS A 181 -6.78 18.43 -16.29
N GLU A 182 -6.32 17.96 -17.43
CA GLU A 182 -7.15 17.94 -18.64
C GLU A 182 -8.23 16.87 -18.56
N GLN A 183 -7.93 15.66 -18.06
CA GLN A 183 -8.96 14.61 -17.88
C GLN A 183 -10.11 15.07 -16.99
N MET A 184 -9.82 15.75 -15.87
CA MET A 184 -10.83 16.30 -14.95
C MET A 184 -11.77 17.32 -15.61
N LYS A 185 -11.40 17.93 -16.75
CA LYS A 185 -12.24 18.87 -17.50
C LYS A 185 -13.10 18.18 -18.57
N THR A 186 -12.85 16.91 -18.82
CA THR A 186 -13.52 16.13 -19.88
C THR A 186 -14.49 15.13 -19.27
N ASN A 187 -15.52 14.73 -19.99
CA ASN A 187 -16.38 13.61 -19.60
C ASN A 187 -15.79 12.26 -20.05
N TYR A 188 -14.47 12.05 -19.91
CA TYR A 188 -13.85 10.81 -20.42
C TYR A 188 -14.48 9.56 -19.78
N TRP A 189 -14.88 9.64 -18.51
CA TRP A 189 -15.63 8.60 -17.80
C TRP A 189 -17.02 8.28 -18.39
N GLU A 190 -17.53 9.07 -19.33
CA GLU A 190 -18.78 8.78 -20.06
C GLU A 190 -18.52 8.04 -21.39
N LYS A 191 -17.26 7.97 -21.85
CA LYS A 191 -16.94 7.26 -23.09
C LYS A 191 -17.25 5.77 -22.98
N PRO A 192 -17.67 5.10 -24.08
CA PRO A 192 -17.80 3.65 -24.09
C PRO A 192 -16.51 2.95 -23.62
N LEU A 193 -16.62 1.83 -22.91
CA LEU A 193 -15.47 1.11 -22.33
C LEU A 193 -14.38 0.79 -23.37
N HIS A 194 -14.76 0.49 -24.61
CA HIS A 194 -13.82 0.18 -25.70
C HIS A 194 -13.05 1.40 -26.24
N GLU A 195 -13.47 2.62 -25.91
CA GLU A 195 -12.76 3.86 -26.23
C GLU A 195 -11.87 4.34 -25.08
N ARG A 196 -11.96 3.68 -23.91
CA ARG A 196 -11.09 3.95 -22.76
C ARG A 196 -9.81 3.15 -22.90
N TRP A 197 -8.68 3.77 -22.59
CA TRP A 197 -7.35 3.21 -22.80
C TRP A 197 -6.58 2.97 -21.49
N TRP A 198 -7.18 3.26 -20.34
CA TRP A 198 -6.61 2.88 -19.04
C TRP A 198 -6.93 1.43 -18.67
#